data_AF-A0A482VMH0-F1
#
_entry.id   AF-A0A482VMH0-F1
#
_cell.length_a   1.000
_cell.length_b   1.000
_cell.length_c   1.000
_cell.angle_alpha   90.00
_cell.angle_beta   90.00
_cell.angle_gamma   90.00
#
_symmetry.space_group_name_H-M   'P 1'
#
loop_
_entity.id
_entity.type
_entity.pdbx_description
1 polymer ?
#
loop_
_entity_poly.entity_id
_entity_poly.type
_entity_poly.pdbx_seq_one_letter_code
_entity_poly.pdbx_strand_id
1 'polypeptide(L)'
;MIFTQEEKIFIVESYFRNGHLVDGVWQYSIQAGFVEFSQQFADACIELFHKTGLVDRKKSSGHPKKSTDQVIENMRQIIEEVPRTSLRRLSQQVKLSPATYRTILKKDIHFYPYRVQAVQQLCKANYSIRVEYCRSTIPPKVRSVGDYFKAQGYRQFFEELHDDEIIDGYFNKTVPLHTLYMNLNLNKSFWMNQSFKIL
;
A
#
# COMPACT_ATOMS: atom_id res chain seq x y z
N MET A 1 -16.01 3.71 -36.18
CA MET A 1 -15.69 2.42 -35.53
C MET A 1 -14.38 2.54 -34.78
N ILE A 2 -14.15 1.70 -33.77
CA ILE A 2 -12.86 1.53 -33.11
C ILE A 2 -12.48 0.07 -33.35
N PHE A 3 -11.41 -0.18 -34.09
CA PHE A 3 -10.99 -1.56 -34.35
C PHE A 3 -10.34 -2.19 -33.11
N THR A 4 -10.57 -3.49 -32.94
CA THR A 4 -9.89 -4.31 -31.94
C THR A 4 -8.39 -4.41 -32.24
N GLN A 5 -7.59 -4.86 -31.29
CA GLN A 5 -6.16 -5.07 -31.52
C GLN A 5 -5.93 -6.14 -32.61
N GLU A 6 -6.74 -7.21 -32.59
CA GLU A 6 -6.72 -8.32 -33.55
C GLU A 6 -7.02 -7.85 -34.98
N GLU A 7 -8.09 -7.08 -35.17
CA GLU A 7 -8.46 -6.50 -36.48
C GLU A 7 -7.33 -5.64 -37.07
N LYS A 8 -6.68 -4.80 -36.25
CA LYS A 8 -5.56 -3.99 -36.72
C LYS A 8 -4.31 -4.81 -37.05
N ILE A 9 -4.03 -5.87 -36.29
CA ILE A 9 -2.92 -6.81 -36.60
C ILE A 9 -3.20 -7.46 -37.96
N PHE A 10 -4.42 -7.96 -38.16
CA PHE A 10 -4.85 -8.57 -39.41
C PHE A 10 -4.76 -7.62 -40.62
N ILE A 11 -5.10 -6.34 -40.44
CA ILE A 11 -4.89 -5.30 -41.47
C ILE A 11 -3.41 -5.15 -41.83
N VAL A 12 -2.51 -5.06 -40.83
CA VAL A 12 -1.07 -4.90 -41.05
C VAL A 12 -0.45 -6.15 -41.69
N GLU A 13 -0.80 -7.35 -41.21
CA GLU A 13 -0.37 -8.62 -41.82
C GLU A 13 -0.82 -8.73 -43.29
N SER A 14 -2.07 -8.38 -43.58
CA SER A 14 -2.63 -8.45 -44.92
C SER A 14 -1.97 -7.46 -45.88
N TYR A 15 -1.65 -6.25 -45.41
CA TYR A 15 -0.89 -5.25 -46.17
C TYR A 15 0.48 -5.80 -46.61
N PHE A 16 1.25 -6.37 -45.68
CA PHE A 16 2.55 -6.97 -46.01
C PHE A 16 2.44 -8.23 -46.86
N ARG A 17 1.42 -9.08 -46.65
CA ARG A 17 1.18 -10.30 -47.42
C ARG A 17 0.87 -10.04 -48.90
N ASN A 18 0.28 -8.89 -49.23
CA ASN A 18 0.02 -8.44 -50.60
C ASN A 18 1.21 -7.69 -51.22
N GLY A 19 2.34 -7.58 -50.51
CA GLY A 19 3.56 -7.01 -51.03
C GLY A 19 4.09 -7.78 -52.23
N HIS A 20 4.32 -7.08 -53.35
CA HIS A 20 4.91 -7.64 -54.55
C HIS A 20 6.01 -6.71 -55.08
N LEU A 21 7.06 -7.30 -55.65
CA LEU A 21 8.21 -6.57 -56.16
C LEU A 21 7.97 -6.18 -57.63
N VAL A 22 7.89 -4.89 -57.90
CA VAL A 22 7.71 -4.32 -59.25
C VAL A 22 8.86 -3.36 -59.50
N ASP A 23 9.65 -3.61 -60.55
CA ASP A 23 10.80 -2.79 -60.96
C ASP A 23 11.80 -2.50 -59.82
N GLY A 24 11.98 -3.47 -58.91
CA GLY A 24 12.86 -3.37 -57.75
C GLY A 24 12.27 -2.60 -56.54
N VAL A 25 11.04 -2.10 -56.66
CA VAL A 25 10.30 -1.42 -55.58
C VAL A 25 9.20 -2.34 -55.04
N TRP A 26 9.08 -2.44 -53.72
CA TRP A 26 7.96 -3.15 -53.11
C TRP A 26 6.68 -2.31 -53.21
N GLN A 27 5.68 -2.84 -53.91
CA GLN A 27 4.34 -2.30 -53.95
C GLN A 27 3.44 -3.10 -53.02
N TYR A 28 2.69 -2.41 -52.16
CA TYR A 28 1.79 -3.00 -51.17
C TYR A 28 0.37 -2.51 -51.41
N SER A 29 -0.62 -3.37 -51.21
CA SER A 29 -2.03 -3.02 -51.36
C SER A 29 -2.90 -3.71 -50.33
N ILE A 30 -3.99 -3.06 -49.95
CA ILE A 30 -5.04 -3.67 -49.14
C ILE A 30 -6.07 -4.25 -50.13
N GLN A 31 -6.37 -5.55 -50.02
CA GLN A 31 -7.33 -6.22 -50.94
C GLN A 31 -8.73 -5.60 -50.84
N ALA A 32 -9.48 -5.60 -51.95
CA ALA A 32 -10.82 -5.00 -52.03
C ALA A 32 -11.84 -5.56 -51.01
N GLY A 33 -11.65 -6.79 -50.50
CA GLY A 33 -12.47 -7.34 -49.41
C GLY A 33 -12.35 -6.60 -48.07
N PHE A 34 -11.33 -5.77 -47.89
CA PHE A 34 -11.16 -4.91 -46.71
C PHE A 34 -11.86 -3.56 -46.83
N VAL A 35 -12.57 -3.24 -47.93
CA VAL A 35 -13.21 -1.93 -48.13
C VAL A 35 -14.30 -1.62 -47.09
N GLU A 36 -14.80 -2.63 -46.36
CA GLU A 36 -15.65 -2.44 -45.18
C GLU A 36 -14.91 -1.76 -44.00
N PHE A 37 -13.60 -1.97 -43.89
CA PHE A 37 -12.73 -1.25 -42.96
C PHE A 37 -12.36 0.11 -43.58
N SER A 38 -12.77 1.21 -42.92
CA SER A 38 -12.51 2.58 -43.40
C SER A 38 -11.04 2.80 -43.77
N GLN A 39 -10.78 3.06 -45.06
CA GLN A 39 -9.44 3.21 -45.65
C GLN A 39 -8.55 4.15 -44.83
N GLN A 40 -9.07 5.32 -44.45
CA GLN A 40 -8.36 6.32 -43.63
C GLN A 40 -7.83 5.79 -42.30
N PHE A 41 -8.49 4.81 -41.69
CA PHE A 41 -8.04 4.21 -40.43
C PHE A 41 -6.99 3.12 -40.67
N ALA A 42 -7.09 2.38 -41.78
CA ALA A 42 -6.08 1.40 -42.17
C ALA A 42 -4.73 2.09 -42.46
N ASP A 43 -4.74 3.17 -43.24
CA ASP A 43 -3.54 3.98 -43.53
C ASP A 43 -2.89 4.51 -42.24
N ALA A 44 -3.70 5.04 -41.31
CA ALA A 44 -3.23 5.52 -40.02
C ALA A 44 -2.62 4.41 -39.13
N CYS A 45 -3.11 3.17 -39.23
CA CYS A 45 -2.53 2.01 -38.56
C CYS A 45 -1.20 1.58 -39.19
N ILE A 46 -1.11 1.56 -40.52
CA ILE A 46 0.12 1.25 -41.26
C ILE A 46 1.21 2.29 -40.98
N GLU A 47 0.87 3.59 -41.01
CA GLU A 47 1.78 4.67 -40.62
C GLU A 47 2.28 4.53 -39.18
N LEU A 48 1.38 4.22 -38.23
CA LEU A 48 1.75 4.01 -36.83
C LEU A 48 2.70 2.82 -36.67
N PHE A 49 2.46 1.75 -37.43
CA PHE A 49 3.33 0.58 -37.44
C PHE A 49 4.72 0.91 -38.01
N HIS A 50 4.82 1.62 -39.14
CA HIS A 50 6.12 2.06 -39.68
C HIS A 50 6.86 3.02 -38.75
N LYS A 51 6.15 3.88 -38.00
CA LYS A 51 6.75 4.87 -37.08
C LYS A 51 7.18 4.30 -35.73
N THR A 52 6.49 3.26 -35.24
CA THR A 52 6.67 2.77 -33.86
C THR A 52 6.84 1.26 -33.70
N GLY A 53 6.66 0.46 -34.76
CA GLY A 53 6.62 -1.01 -34.69
C GLY A 53 5.43 -1.57 -33.91
N LEU A 54 4.45 -0.72 -33.56
CA LEU A 54 3.30 -1.05 -32.73
C LEU A 54 2.02 -0.76 -33.49
N VAL A 55 1.08 -1.69 -33.37
CA VAL A 55 -0.25 -1.61 -33.98
C VAL A 55 -1.21 -0.78 -33.11
N ASP A 56 -0.98 -0.75 -31.80
CA ASP A 56 -1.73 0.07 -30.85
C ASP A 56 -1.07 1.40 -30.55
N ARG A 57 -1.91 2.40 -30.26
CA ARG A 57 -1.46 3.70 -29.77
C ARG A 57 -0.68 3.52 -28.48
N LYS A 58 0.49 4.15 -28.40
CA LYS A 58 1.28 4.25 -27.16
C LYS A 58 0.37 4.71 -26.01
N LYS A 59 0.43 4.00 -24.88
CA LYS A 59 -0.32 4.41 -23.67
C LYS A 59 0.00 5.87 -23.36
N SER A 60 -1.05 6.69 -23.24
CA SER A 60 -0.89 8.07 -22.77
C SER A 60 -0.23 8.05 -21.39
N SER A 61 0.68 9.00 -21.14
CA SER A 61 1.31 9.20 -19.83
C SER A 61 0.31 9.57 -18.73
N GLY A 62 -0.94 9.88 -19.10
CA GLY A 62 -1.96 10.36 -18.19
C GLY A 62 -1.70 11.77 -17.69
N HIS A 63 -2.46 12.21 -16.69
CA HIS A 63 -2.22 13.47 -16.01
C HIS A 63 -1.02 13.35 -15.05
N PRO A 64 -0.18 14.39 -14.93
CA PRO A 64 0.98 14.36 -14.04
C PRO A 64 0.57 14.17 -12.58
N LYS A 65 1.21 13.21 -11.90
CA LYS A 65 0.98 12.93 -10.47
C LYS A 65 1.49 14.13 -9.64
N LYS A 66 0.63 14.69 -8.77
CA LYS A 66 1.01 15.76 -7.82
C LYS A 66 1.91 15.29 -6.67
N SER A 67 2.28 14.02 -6.65
CA SER A 67 3.15 13.37 -5.66
C SER A 67 4.50 13.11 -6.33
N THR A 68 5.32 14.16 -6.38
CA THR A 68 6.73 14.10 -6.80
C THR A 68 7.58 13.64 -5.61
N ASP A 69 8.71 12.98 -5.85
CA ASP A 69 9.56 12.41 -4.78
C ASP A 69 10.01 13.47 -3.75
N GLN A 70 10.32 14.69 -4.20
CA GLN A 70 10.61 15.84 -3.34
C GLN A 70 9.45 16.17 -2.37
N VAL A 71 8.20 16.03 -2.82
CA VAL A 71 7.01 16.28 -2.01
C VAL A 71 6.79 15.15 -1.00
N ILE A 72 7.09 13.90 -1.39
CA ILE A 72 7.04 12.73 -0.51
C ILE A 72 8.08 12.87 0.63
N GLU A 73 9.30 13.28 0.30
CA GLU A 73 10.38 13.43 1.27
C GLU A 73 10.11 14.60 2.24
N ASN A 74 9.67 15.76 1.74
CA ASN A 74 9.24 16.86 2.58
C ASN A 74 8.09 16.47 3.54
N MET A 75 7.19 15.56 3.13
CA MET A 75 6.15 15.04 4.02
C MET A 75 6.72 14.17 5.14
N ARG A 76 7.70 13.31 4.86
CA ARG A 76 8.33 12.43 5.85
C ARG A 76 8.96 13.25 6.98
N GLN A 77 9.80 14.22 6.61
CA GLN A 77 10.48 15.11 7.55
C GLN A 77 9.49 15.84 8.48
N ILE A 78 8.43 16.43 7.93
CA ILE A 78 7.42 17.16 8.72
C ILE A 78 6.68 16.23 9.71
N ILE A 79 6.49 14.95 9.37
CA ILE A 79 5.82 13.95 10.23
C ILE A 79 6.74 13.51 11.36
N GLU A 80 8.03 13.35 11.10
CA GLU A 80 9.05 13.04 12.11
C GLU A 80 9.25 14.19 13.09
N GLU A 81 9.30 15.44 12.60
CA GLU A 81 9.40 16.64 13.43
C GLU A 81 8.16 16.89 14.31
N VAL A 82 6.95 16.75 13.75
CA VAL A 82 5.71 17.17 14.44
C VAL A 82 4.58 16.12 14.35
N PRO A 83 4.78 14.89 14.89
CA PRO A 83 3.88 13.74 14.69
C PRO A 83 2.48 13.89 15.32
N ARG A 84 2.24 14.92 16.14
CA ARG A 84 0.96 15.19 16.82
C ARG A 84 0.06 16.18 16.08
N THR A 85 0.46 16.67 14.91
CA THR A 85 -0.34 17.61 14.12
C THR A 85 -1.43 16.90 13.32
N SER A 86 -2.53 17.61 13.04
CA SER A 86 -3.62 17.06 12.25
C SER A 86 -3.32 17.11 10.75
N LEU A 87 -3.71 16.06 10.02
CA LEU A 87 -3.56 15.95 8.57
C LEU A 87 -4.02 17.21 7.80
N ARG A 88 -5.08 17.88 8.29
CA ARG A 88 -5.58 19.13 7.69
C ARG A 88 -4.54 20.26 7.79
N ARG A 89 -3.92 20.46 8.96
CA ARG A 89 -2.86 21.48 9.15
C ARG A 89 -1.63 21.16 8.31
N LEU A 90 -1.19 19.90 8.31
CA LEU A 90 -0.07 19.46 7.49
C LEU A 90 -0.31 19.67 5.99
N SER A 91 -1.51 19.33 5.49
CA SER A 91 -1.86 19.57 4.09
C SER A 91 -1.85 21.06 3.71
N GLN A 92 -2.18 21.97 4.64
CA GLN A 92 -2.10 23.41 4.43
C GLN A 92 -0.64 23.90 4.37
N GLN A 93 0.25 23.40 5.22
CA GLN A 93 1.68 23.72 5.20
C GLN A 93 2.34 23.29 3.88
N VAL A 94 2.04 22.08 3.41
CA VAL A 94 2.57 21.54 2.13
C VAL A 94 1.77 22.04 0.91
N LYS A 95 0.78 22.92 1.10
CA LYS A 95 -0.08 23.50 0.04
C LYS A 95 -0.78 22.46 -0.86
N LEU A 96 -1.18 21.33 -0.28
CA LEU A 96 -1.86 20.24 -0.97
C LEU A 96 -3.31 20.08 -0.50
N SER A 97 -4.15 19.45 -1.34
CA SER A 97 -5.48 19.04 -0.90
C SER A 97 -5.37 17.95 0.18
N PRO A 98 -6.23 17.94 1.21
CA PRO A 98 -6.23 16.89 2.23
C PRO A 98 -6.41 15.47 1.65
N ALA A 99 -7.13 15.33 0.54
CA ALA A 99 -7.32 14.06 -0.15
C ALA A 99 -6.04 13.56 -0.83
N THR A 100 -5.30 14.47 -1.49
CA THR A 100 -3.97 14.16 -2.05
C THR A 100 -3.01 13.79 -0.93
N TYR A 101 -2.94 14.59 0.14
CA TYR A 101 -2.07 14.36 1.30
C TYR A 101 -2.31 12.96 1.92
N ARG A 102 -3.57 12.61 2.21
CA ARG A 102 -3.95 11.27 2.70
C ARG A 102 -3.59 10.13 1.73
N THR A 103 -3.68 10.37 0.42
CA THR A 103 -3.33 9.36 -0.59
C THR A 103 -1.84 9.08 -0.60
N ILE A 104 -1.01 10.13 -0.53
CA ILE A 104 0.46 10.02 -0.48
C ILE A 104 0.87 9.27 0.80
N LEU A 105 0.32 9.66 1.95
CA LEU A 105 0.58 8.96 3.22
C LEU A 105 0.32 7.46 3.12
N LYS A 106 -0.86 7.05 2.64
CA LYS A 106 -1.24 5.64 2.61
C LYS A 106 -0.50 4.84 1.54
N LYS A 107 -0.29 5.40 0.35
CA LYS A 107 0.20 4.66 -0.83
C LYS A 107 1.69 4.80 -1.09
N ASP A 108 2.27 5.97 -0.81
CA ASP A 108 3.66 6.29 -1.16
C ASP A 108 4.59 6.27 0.09
N ILE A 109 4.07 6.68 1.25
CA ILE A 109 4.83 6.68 2.53
C ILE A 109 4.50 5.44 3.39
N HIS A 110 3.38 4.76 3.12
CA HIS A 110 2.83 3.66 3.95
C HIS A 110 2.60 4.02 5.42
N PHE A 111 2.31 5.31 5.69
CA PHE A 111 1.94 5.78 7.02
C PHE A 111 0.46 5.49 7.30
N TYR A 112 0.22 4.40 8.04
CA TYR A 112 -1.12 4.03 8.49
C TYR A 112 -1.44 4.71 9.83
N PRO A 113 -2.71 5.12 10.08
CA PRO A 113 -3.08 5.65 11.38
C PRO A 113 -2.92 4.57 12.45
N TYR A 114 -2.05 4.81 13.43
CA TYR A 114 -1.92 3.93 14.59
C TYR A 114 -3.26 3.76 15.32
N ARG A 115 -3.44 2.58 15.90
CA ARG A 115 -4.45 2.29 16.93
C ARG A 115 -4.19 3.23 18.15
N VAL A 116 -5.19 3.65 18.92
CA VAL A 116 -5.13 4.80 19.89
C VAL A 116 -5.51 4.35 21.33
N GLN A 117 -4.80 4.61 22.45
CA GLN A 117 -5.13 3.99 23.77
C GLN A 117 -5.70 4.88 24.86
N ALA A 118 -6.25 4.18 25.85
CA ALA A 118 -6.00 4.44 27.25
C ALA A 118 -4.82 3.59 27.81
N VAL A 119 -3.62 4.17 27.98
CA VAL A 119 -2.64 3.65 28.96
C VAL A 119 -2.84 4.38 30.29
N GLN A 120 -2.53 3.73 31.41
CA GLN A 120 -2.44 4.41 32.69
C GLN A 120 -1.25 5.38 32.67
N GLN A 121 -1.45 6.61 33.16
CA GLN A 121 -0.38 7.59 33.27
C GLN A 121 0.66 7.13 34.28
N LEU A 122 1.93 7.08 33.85
CA LEU A 122 3.03 6.70 34.73
C LEU A 122 3.53 7.91 35.51
N CYS A 123 3.39 7.84 36.84
CA CYS A 123 4.04 8.76 37.76
C CYS A 123 5.55 8.49 37.81
N LYS A 124 6.37 9.53 38.07
CA LYS A 124 7.84 9.41 38.10
C LYS A 124 8.35 8.34 39.07
N ALA A 125 7.71 8.19 40.22
CA ALA A 125 8.03 7.15 41.22
C ALA A 125 7.83 5.71 40.71
N ASN A 126 6.95 5.50 39.72
CA ASN A 126 6.61 4.17 39.22
C ASN A 126 7.61 3.66 38.17
N TYR A 127 8.52 4.50 37.67
CA TYR A 127 9.47 4.10 36.62
C TYR A 127 10.49 3.06 37.13
N SER A 128 11.14 3.32 38.27
CA SER A 128 12.13 2.39 38.86
C SER A 128 11.48 1.05 39.22
N ILE A 129 10.37 1.09 39.95
CA ILE A 129 9.62 -0.08 40.43
C ILE A 129 9.24 -1.00 39.26
N ARG A 130 8.73 -0.45 38.15
CA ARG A 130 8.33 -1.25 36.98
C ARG A 130 9.54 -1.85 36.24
N VAL A 131 10.65 -1.12 36.15
CA VAL A 131 11.89 -1.63 35.54
C VAL A 131 12.49 -2.75 36.37
N GLU A 132 12.52 -2.62 37.69
CA GLU A 132 13.00 -3.67 38.61
C GLU A 132 12.11 -4.91 38.56
N TYR A 133 10.79 -4.74 38.56
CA TYR A 133 9.83 -5.83 38.39
C TYR A 133 10.02 -6.59 37.06
N CYS A 134 10.23 -5.89 35.95
CA CYS A 134 10.54 -6.54 34.67
C CYS A 134 11.88 -7.29 34.72
N ARG A 135 12.91 -6.73 35.36
CA ARG A 135 14.23 -7.38 35.50
C ARG A 135 14.21 -8.61 36.41
N SER A 136 13.39 -8.64 37.45
CA SER A 136 13.26 -9.81 38.34
C SER A 136 12.38 -10.91 37.74
N THR A 137 11.42 -10.56 36.90
CA THR A 137 10.45 -11.51 36.33
C THR A 137 10.91 -12.13 35.00
N ILE A 138 11.66 -11.37 34.17
CA ILE A 138 12.16 -11.87 32.88
C ILE A 138 13.50 -12.60 33.10
N PRO A 139 13.60 -13.92 32.86
CA PRO A 139 14.84 -14.65 33.11
C PRO A 139 15.95 -14.27 32.11
N PRO A 140 17.23 -14.27 32.51
CA PRO A 140 18.35 -13.72 31.72
C PRO A 140 18.75 -14.56 30.48
N LYS A 141 18.05 -15.67 30.19
CA LYS A 141 18.35 -16.59 29.08
C LYS A 141 17.34 -16.56 27.92
N VAL A 142 16.54 -15.51 27.83
CA VAL A 142 15.60 -15.33 26.70
C VAL A 142 16.21 -14.36 25.70
N ARG A 143 16.32 -14.76 24.43
CA ARG A 143 16.93 -13.93 23.35
C ARG A 143 16.14 -12.65 23.09
N SER A 144 14.81 -12.69 23.20
CA SER A 144 13.94 -11.53 23.17
C SER A 144 12.80 -11.69 24.19
N VAL A 145 12.22 -10.58 24.66
CA VAL A 145 11.06 -10.63 25.56
C VAL A 145 9.87 -11.38 24.93
N GLY A 146 9.73 -11.30 23.59
CA GLY A 146 8.67 -12.00 22.85
C GLY A 146 8.76 -13.52 22.93
N ASP A 147 9.96 -14.11 22.95
CA ASP A 147 10.13 -15.57 23.01
C ASP A 147 9.62 -16.16 24.32
N TYR A 148 9.77 -15.43 25.44
CA TYR A 148 9.28 -15.86 26.75
C TYR A 148 7.75 -15.94 26.76
N PHE A 149 7.07 -14.91 26.27
CA PHE A 149 5.61 -14.88 26.23
C PHE A 149 5.03 -15.85 25.18
N LYS A 150 5.68 -16.02 24.02
CA LYS A 150 5.34 -17.06 23.03
C LYS A 150 5.45 -18.48 23.62
N ALA A 151 6.40 -18.72 24.54
CA ALA A 151 6.56 -20.00 25.24
C ALA A 151 5.54 -20.23 26.37
N GLN A 152 5.10 -19.19 27.08
CA GLN A 152 4.10 -19.27 28.17
C GLN A 152 2.64 -19.34 27.69
N GLY A 153 2.39 -19.72 26.43
CA GLY A 153 1.04 -19.94 25.89
C GLY A 153 0.33 -18.68 25.38
N TYR A 154 0.92 -17.48 25.47
CA TYR A 154 0.32 -16.23 24.96
C TYR A 154 0.40 -16.09 23.43
N ARG A 155 0.41 -17.20 22.69
CA ARG A 155 0.69 -17.22 21.25
C ARG A 155 -0.36 -16.44 20.44
N GLN A 156 -1.64 -16.60 20.78
CA GLN A 156 -2.74 -15.82 20.19
C GLN A 156 -2.61 -14.30 20.40
N PHE A 157 -1.91 -13.85 21.45
CA PHE A 157 -1.70 -12.43 21.72
C PHE A 157 -0.53 -11.84 20.93
N PHE A 158 0.39 -12.68 20.43
CA PHE A 158 1.58 -12.28 19.67
C PHE A 158 1.50 -12.62 18.17
N GLU A 159 0.61 -13.51 17.74
CA GLU A 159 0.34 -13.78 16.32
C GLU A 159 -0.45 -12.63 15.64
N GLU A 160 -1.03 -11.70 16.41
CA GLU A 160 -1.61 -10.44 15.90
C GLU A 160 -0.58 -9.28 15.77
N LEU A 161 0.66 -9.44 16.26
CA LEU A 161 1.73 -8.45 16.03
C LEU A 161 2.60 -8.89 14.84
N HIS A 162 2.85 -7.97 13.91
CA HIS A 162 3.80 -8.19 12.84
C HIS A 162 5.25 -8.13 13.38
N ASP A 163 6.18 -8.89 12.79
CA ASP A 163 7.53 -9.07 13.35
C ASP A 163 8.36 -7.76 13.42
N ASP A 164 8.04 -6.77 12.58
CA ASP A 164 8.59 -5.41 12.63
C ASP A 164 8.20 -4.65 13.92
N GLU A 165 7.09 -5.02 14.57
CA GLU A 165 6.71 -4.46 15.89
C GLU A 165 7.55 -5.01 17.05
N ILE A 166 8.25 -6.14 16.87
CA ILE A 166 9.05 -6.77 17.92
C ILE A 166 10.45 -6.16 18.02
N ILE A 167 10.99 -5.64 16.91
CA ILE A 167 12.36 -5.10 16.82
C ILE A 167 12.45 -3.69 17.44
N ASP A 168 11.44 -2.83 17.25
CA ASP A 168 11.49 -1.39 17.57
C ASP A 168 10.89 -0.98 18.94
N GLY A 169 10.74 -1.91 19.89
CA GLY A 169 10.51 -1.57 21.31
C GLY A 169 9.11 -1.04 21.65
N TYR A 170 8.11 -1.93 21.63
CA TYR A 170 6.67 -1.61 21.70
C TYR A 170 6.07 -1.12 23.05
N PHE A 171 6.86 -0.45 23.91
CA PHE A 171 6.37 0.03 25.21
C PHE A 171 5.60 1.38 25.20
N ASN A 172 5.42 2.02 24.03
CA ASN A 172 4.90 3.39 23.90
C ASN A 172 3.56 3.55 23.11
N LYS A 173 2.85 2.45 22.76
CA LYS A 173 1.69 2.47 21.84
C LYS A 173 0.40 1.80 22.38
N THR A 174 -0.59 1.49 21.51
CA THR A 174 -1.95 2.02 21.75
C THR A 174 -3.24 1.32 21.18
N VAL A 175 -4.39 1.33 21.91
CA VAL A 175 -5.69 0.55 21.76
C VAL A 175 -6.97 1.14 22.50
N PRO A 176 -8.11 1.54 21.87
CA PRO A 176 -9.10 2.44 22.52
C PRO A 176 -10.32 1.78 23.22
N LEU A 177 -10.97 2.57 24.10
CA LEU A 177 -11.99 2.19 25.09
C LEU A 177 -13.21 1.37 24.62
N HIS A 178 -13.73 1.58 23.41
CA HIS A 178 -14.92 0.85 22.93
C HIS A 178 -14.65 -0.67 22.83
N THR A 179 -13.46 -1.06 22.38
CA THR A 179 -13.04 -2.46 22.26
C THR A 179 -12.71 -3.08 23.63
N LEU A 180 -12.44 -2.25 24.65
CA LEU A 180 -12.26 -2.70 26.03
C LEU A 180 -13.59 -3.12 26.67
N TYR A 181 -14.72 -2.44 26.39
CA TYR A 181 -15.98 -2.74 27.09
C TYR A 181 -16.56 -4.13 26.74
N MET A 182 -16.40 -4.58 25.49
CA MET A 182 -16.81 -5.93 25.07
C MET A 182 -15.85 -7.01 25.60
N ASN A 183 -14.53 -6.78 25.51
CA ASN A 183 -13.53 -7.75 25.94
C ASN A 183 -13.39 -7.87 27.47
N LEU A 184 -13.65 -6.80 28.23
CA LEU A 184 -13.67 -6.85 29.70
C LEU A 184 -14.86 -7.66 30.20
N ASN A 185 -16.03 -7.57 29.58
CA ASN A 185 -17.20 -8.37 29.97
C ASN A 185 -17.01 -9.86 29.67
N LEU A 186 -16.42 -10.21 28.52
CA LEU A 186 -16.01 -11.59 28.20
C LEU A 186 -14.97 -12.15 29.18
N ASN A 187 -13.98 -11.34 29.58
CA ASN A 187 -13.00 -11.76 30.59
C ASN A 187 -13.61 -11.90 31.99
N LYS A 188 -14.53 -11.01 32.39
CA LYS A 188 -15.16 -11.07 33.72
C LYS A 188 -15.95 -12.37 33.91
N SER A 189 -16.68 -12.81 32.87
CA SER A 189 -17.41 -14.09 32.90
C SER A 189 -16.46 -15.31 32.84
N PHE A 190 -15.31 -15.20 32.18
CA PHE A 190 -14.31 -16.28 32.19
C PHE A 190 -13.65 -16.46 33.57
N TRP A 191 -13.18 -15.37 34.18
CA TRP A 191 -12.50 -15.42 35.48
C TRP A 191 -13.43 -15.77 36.65
N MET A 192 -14.66 -15.24 36.68
CA MET A 192 -15.64 -15.59 37.73
C MET A 192 -16.00 -17.09 37.72
N ASN A 193 -16.01 -17.74 36.55
CA ASN A 193 -16.28 -19.17 36.44
C ASN A 193 -15.08 -20.08 36.80
N GLN A 194 -13.85 -19.55 36.84
CA GLN A 194 -12.69 -20.30 37.32
C GLN A 194 -12.51 -20.17 38.85
N SER A 195 -12.78 -18.98 39.43
CA SER A 195 -12.64 -18.77 40.88
C SER A 195 -13.63 -19.61 41.72
N PHE A 196 -14.76 -20.03 41.18
CA PHE A 196 -15.76 -20.88 41.87
C PHE A 196 -15.47 -22.39 41.83
N LYS A 197 -14.30 -22.82 41.33
CA LYS A 197 -13.89 -24.25 41.26
C LYS A 197 -12.66 -24.60 42.12
N ILE A 198 -12.25 -23.72 43.03
CA ILE A 198 -11.06 -23.92 43.89
C ILE A 198 -11.41 -23.71 45.39
N LEU A 199 -12.64 -24.10 45.75
CA LEU A 199 -13.11 -24.37 47.12
C LEU A 199 -13.95 -25.65 47.08
#